data_AF-A0A9D6KF48-F1
#
_entry.id   AF-A0A9D6KF48-F1
#
_cell.length_a   1.000
_cell.length_b   1.000
_cell.length_c   1.000
_cell.angle_alpha   90.00
_cell.angle_beta   90.00
_cell.angle_gamma   90.00
#
_symmetry.space_group_name_H-M   'P 1'
#
loop_
_entity.id
_entity.type
_entity.pdbx_description
1 polymer ?
#
loop_
_entity_poly.entity_id
_entity_poly.type
_entity_poly.pdbx_seq_one_letter_code
_entity_poly.pdbx_strand_id
1 'polypeptide(L)'
;MAEQSRGGFAAVLIIMIVALASAAGNVEIFVHGGAGIVSFDEVTHALHQCAPCVIFLAGVPVVAGLVLAAWSMRRARRVVDPAPLIEGARPGSPSPDAALRMLALLQHEGRLIDFLEEDIAAYDDAQVGAAVRSIHEGCRKVLRERVQLQRVIEQDDGAIVDVPAGFDPATIRVTGNVTGAPPFRGTLQHGGWRAVKITLPESATDAAIVAPAEVEIS
;
A
#
# COMPACT_ATOMS: atom_id res chain seq x y z
N MET A 1 -4.61 -17.41 1.32
CA MET A 1 -3.78 -17.60 2.55
C MET A 1 -2.98 -18.91 2.58
N ALA A 2 -3.48 -20.03 2.04
CA ALA A 2 -2.77 -21.33 2.11
C ALA A 2 -1.59 -21.51 1.13
N GLU A 3 -1.51 -20.69 0.08
CA GLU A 3 -0.51 -20.87 -0.98
C GLU A 3 0.84 -20.18 -0.67
N GLN A 4 0.79 -19.03 0.01
CA GLN A 4 1.99 -18.28 0.38
C GLN A 4 2.74 -18.87 1.58
N SER A 5 2.05 -19.58 2.49
CA SER A 5 2.68 -20.31 3.59
C SER A 5 3.46 -21.55 3.11
N ARG A 6 2.99 -22.20 2.02
CA ARG A 6 3.71 -23.33 1.39
C ARG A 6 5.05 -22.89 0.79
N GLY A 7 5.13 -21.69 0.21
CA GLY A 7 6.37 -21.16 -0.38
C GLY A 7 7.50 -20.92 0.65
N GLY A 8 7.16 -20.34 1.81
CA GLY A 8 8.13 -20.10 2.88
C GLY A 8 8.65 -21.38 3.53
N PHE A 9 7.76 -22.36 3.75
CA PHE A 9 8.13 -23.65 4.33
C PHE A 9 9.00 -24.49 3.38
N ALA A 10 8.67 -24.51 2.08
CA ALA A 10 9.46 -25.20 1.06
C ALA A 10 10.89 -24.62 0.97
N ALA A 11 11.03 -23.29 1.02
CA ALA A 11 12.34 -22.64 0.99
C ALA A 11 13.21 -22.99 2.22
N VAL A 12 12.62 -23.02 3.42
CA VAL A 12 13.33 -23.43 4.65
C VAL A 12 13.78 -24.89 4.58
N LEU A 13 12.92 -25.78 4.09
CA LEU A 13 13.24 -27.19 3.94
C LEU A 13 14.42 -27.40 2.97
N ILE A 14 14.43 -26.71 1.84
CA ILE A 14 15.53 -26.77 0.86
C ILE A 14 16.85 -26.29 1.48
N ILE A 15 16.82 -25.16 2.21
CA ILE A 15 18.02 -24.61 2.88
C ILE A 15 18.61 -25.62 3.88
N MET A 16 17.76 -26.28 4.67
CA MET A 16 18.21 -27.27 5.65
C MET A 16 18.78 -28.54 4.99
N ILE A 17 18.15 -29.03 3.92
CA ILE A 17 18.63 -30.21 3.17
C ILE A 17 20.01 -29.92 2.57
N VAL A 18 20.20 -28.75 1.95
CA VAL A 18 21.50 -28.36 1.37
C VAL A 18 22.56 -28.25 2.46
N ALA A 19 22.27 -27.60 3.58
CA ALA A 19 23.21 -27.45 4.69
C ALA A 19 23.67 -28.80 5.25
N LEU A 20 22.74 -29.75 5.42
CA LEU A 20 23.04 -31.08 5.93
C LEU A 20 23.85 -31.91 4.92
N ALA A 21 23.49 -31.87 3.64
CA ALA A 21 24.23 -32.55 2.57
C ALA A 21 25.66 -32.01 2.44
N SER A 22 25.85 -30.70 2.53
CA SER A 22 27.19 -30.08 2.53
C SER A 22 28.00 -30.49 3.76
N ALA A 23 27.39 -30.54 4.95
CA ALA A 23 28.08 -31.00 6.17
C ALA A 23 28.54 -32.47 6.04
N ALA A 24 27.67 -33.35 5.55
CA ALA A 24 27.99 -34.76 5.35
C ALA A 24 29.12 -34.96 4.31
N GLY A 25 29.04 -34.28 3.17
CA GLY A 25 30.07 -34.35 2.12
C GLY A 25 31.43 -33.84 2.58
N ASN A 26 31.47 -32.77 3.38
CA ASN A 26 32.73 -32.27 3.95
C ASN A 26 33.39 -33.27 4.91
N VAL A 27 32.59 -33.99 5.71
CA VAL A 27 33.10 -35.04 6.61
C VAL A 27 33.60 -36.23 5.81
N GLU A 28 32.90 -36.65 4.77
CA GLU A 28 33.33 -37.75 3.89
C GLU A 28 34.65 -37.47 3.17
N ILE A 29 34.80 -36.27 2.59
CA ILE A 29 36.04 -35.84 1.93
C ILE A 29 37.20 -35.82 2.94
N PHE A 30 36.96 -35.36 4.16
CA PHE A 30 37.99 -35.30 5.20
C PHE A 30 38.42 -36.67 5.70
N VAL A 31 37.48 -37.62 5.83
CA VAL A 31 37.75 -38.95 6.38
C VAL A 31 38.30 -39.92 5.32
N HIS A 32 37.80 -39.89 4.08
CA HIS A 32 38.15 -40.85 3.03
C HIS A 32 38.85 -40.25 1.80
N GLY A 33 39.02 -38.93 1.72
CA GLY A 33 39.41 -38.30 0.45
C GLY A 33 38.35 -38.42 -0.65
N GLY A 34 37.09 -38.72 -0.29
CA GLY A 34 35.96 -38.81 -1.22
C GLY A 34 35.62 -40.21 -1.75
N ALA A 35 36.05 -41.28 -1.07
CA ALA A 35 35.79 -42.66 -1.50
C ALA A 35 35.05 -43.48 -0.42
N GLY A 36 33.77 -43.19 -0.17
CA GLY A 36 32.86 -44.13 0.52
C GLY A 36 32.08 -43.56 1.70
N ILE A 37 31.06 -44.30 2.13
CA ILE A 37 30.17 -43.92 3.22
C ILE A 37 30.91 -44.02 4.56
N VAL A 38 30.98 -42.92 5.30
CA VAL A 38 31.72 -42.82 6.57
C VAL A 38 31.06 -43.62 7.69
N SER A 39 31.84 -44.46 8.38
CA SER A 39 31.38 -45.17 9.58
C SER A 39 31.60 -44.35 10.87
N PHE A 40 30.82 -44.66 11.92
CA PHE A 40 30.93 -43.97 13.22
C PHE A 40 32.32 -44.10 13.86
N ASP A 41 32.95 -45.27 13.72
CA ASP A 41 34.29 -45.54 14.26
C ASP A 41 35.37 -44.71 13.56
N GLU A 42 35.19 -44.38 12.28
CA GLU A 42 36.12 -43.53 11.53
C GLU A 42 35.94 -42.05 11.87
N VAL A 43 34.70 -41.61 12.11
CA VAL A 43 34.41 -40.24 12.58
C VAL A 43 35.02 -40.01 13.96
N THR A 44 34.94 -40.99 14.86
CA THR A 44 35.56 -40.88 16.20
C THR A 44 37.09 -40.85 16.12
N HIS A 45 37.70 -41.64 15.23
CA HIS A 45 39.14 -41.56 14.98
C HIS A 45 39.56 -40.18 14.41
N ALA A 46 38.79 -39.63 13.47
CA ALA A 46 39.03 -38.30 12.90
C ALA A 46 38.88 -37.17 13.94
N LEU A 47 37.94 -37.31 14.87
CA LEU A 47 37.75 -36.38 15.99
C LEU A 47 38.94 -36.36 16.95
N HIS A 48 39.58 -37.51 17.20
CA HIS A 48 40.79 -37.57 18.02
C HIS A 48 42.02 -36.96 17.33
N GLN A 49 42.06 -36.97 16.00
CA GLN A 49 43.21 -36.49 15.22
C GLN A 49 43.17 -34.98 14.94
N CYS A 50 41.98 -34.42 14.71
CA CYS A 50 41.76 -32.96 14.67
C CYS A 50 40.31 -32.61 14.99
N ALA A 51 39.96 -32.55 16.28
CA ALA A 51 38.64 -32.12 16.73
C ALA A 51 38.18 -30.75 16.15
N PRO A 52 39.05 -29.71 16.05
CA PRO A 52 38.66 -28.44 15.45
C PRO A 52 38.26 -28.55 13.97
N CYS A 53 38.90 -29.45 13.22
CA CYS A 53 38.65 -29.63 11.79
C CYS A 53 37.25 -30.20 11.55
N VAL A 54 36.87 -31.25 12.29
CA VAL A 54 35.55 -31.89 12.17
C VAL A 54 34.44 -30.94 12.64
N ILE A 55 34.66 -30.21 13.73
CA ILE A 55 33.70 -29.19 14.23
C ILE A 55 33.51 -28.08 13.19
N PHE A 56 34.58 -27.61 12.54
CA PHE A 56 34.48 -26.55 11.54
C PHE A 56 33.78 -27.05 10.26
N LEU A 57 34.15 -28.23 9.76
CA LEU A 57 33.63 -28.79 8.51
C LEU A 57 32.16 -29.21 8.59
N ALA A 58 31.72 -29.74 9.74
CA ALA A 58 30.33 -30.12 9.97
C ALA A 58 29.49 -28.98 10.56
N GLY A 59 30.06 -28.19 11.47
CA GLY A 59 29.32 -27.19 12.24
C GLY A 59 29.00 -25.91 11.46
N VAL A 60 29.95 -25.38 10.70
CA VAL A 60 29.78 -24.12 9.94
C VAL A 60 28.60 -24.17 8.95
N PRO A 61 28.48 -25.19 8.06
CA PRO A 61 27.35 -25.25 7.12
C PRO A 61 26.00 -25.42 7.82
N VAL A 62 25.94 -26.15 8.95
CA VAL A 62 24.70 -26.32 9.72
C VAL A 62 24.28 -25.01 10.38
N VAL A 63 25.21 -24.29 11.02
CA VAL A 63 24.91 -22.99 11.64
C VAL A 63 24.50 -21.97 10.57
N ALA A 64 25.20 -21.92 9.43
CA ALA A 64 24.82 -21.05 8.32
C ALA A 64 23.42 -21.37 7.77
N GLY A 65 23.08 -22.66 7.62
CA GLY A 65 21.75 -23.11 7.22
C GLY A 65 20.66 -22.68 8.20
N LEU A 66 20.90 -22.85 9.51
CA LEU A 66 19.97 -22.43 10.56
C LEU A 66 19.75 -20.91 10.57
N VAL A 67 20.81 -20.11 10.39
CA VAL A 67 20.73 -18.65 10.32
C VAL A 67 19.94 -18.20 9.08
N LEU A 68 20.20 -18.81 7.92
CA LEU A 68 19.48 -18.50 6.68
C LEU A 68 18.00 -18.93 6.74
N ALA A 69 17.71 -20.08 7.35
CA ALA A 69 16.34 -20.54 7.59
C ALA A 69 15.58 -19.58 8.54
N ALA A 70 16.22 -19.14 9.63
CA ALA A 70 15.65 -18.18 10.56
C ALA A 70 15.43 -16.80 9.91
N TRP A 71 16.37 -16.34 9.07
CA TRP A 71 16.25 -15.09 8.32
C TRP A 71 15.12 -15.15 7.28
N SER A 72 15.00 -16.28 6.56
CA SER A 72 13.92 -16.54 5.60
C SER A 72 12.54 -16.52 6.27
N MET A 73 12.40 -17.19 7.43
CA MET A 73 11.15 -17.15 8.20
C MET A 73 10.79 -15.75 8.70
N ARG A 74 11.78 -14.96 9.15
CA ARG A 74 11.54 -13.56 9.56
C ARG A 74 11.09 -12.68 8.39
N ARG A 75 11.63 -12.90 7.18
CA ARG A 75 11.22 -12.19 5.97
C ARG A 75 9.81 -12.59 5.53
N ALA A 76 9.48 -13.88 5.58
CA ALA A 76 8.13 -14.37 5.29
C ALA A 76 7.08 -13.80 6.27
N ARG A 77 7.43 -13.65 7.55
CA ARG A 77 6.54 -13.08 8.57
C ARG A 77 6.26 -11.59 8.37
N ARG A 78 7.25 -10.80 7.92
CA ARG A 78 7.07 -9.36 7.61
C ARG A 78 6.12 -9.08 6.44
N VAL A 79 5.88 -10.06 5.57
CA VAL A 79 4.94 -9.92 4.44
C VAL A 79 3.50 -10.29 4.86
N VAL A 80 3.30 -10.86 6.05
CA VAL A 80 2.00 -11.32 6.58
C VAL A 80 1.66 -10.63 7.90
N ASP A 81 2.11 -9.38 8.10
CA ASP A 81 1.38 -8.50 9.01
C ASP A 81 0.19 -7.97 8.22
N PRO A 82 -1.06 -8.40 8.51
CA PRO A 82 -2.21 -7.75 7.93
C PRO A 82 -2.10 -6.28 8.30
N ALA A 83 -2.15 -5.40 7.30
CA ALA A 83 -2.36 -3.98 7.53
C ALA A 83 -3.49 -3.86 8.56
N PRO A 84 -3.32 -3.08 9.65
CA PRO A 84 -4.33 -3.01 10.68
C PRO A 84 -5.66 -2.69 9.99
N LEU A 85 -6.61 -3.62 10.13
CA LEU A 85 -7.99 -3.37 9.76
C LEU A 85 -8.33 -2.07 10.50
N ILE A 86 -8.66 -1.01 9.75
CA ILE A 86 -9.20 0.21 10.35
C ILE A 86 -10.55 -0.20 10.92
N GLU A 87 -10.52 -0.73 12.14
CA GLU A 87 -11.67 -0.96 12.98
C GLU A 87 -12.30 0.41 13.17
N GLY A 88 -13.54 0.53 12.69
CA GLY A 88 -14.20 1.78 12.33
C GLY A 88 -13.78 2.94 13.21
N ALA A 89 -13.02 3.88 12.64
CA ALA A 89 -12.79 5.17 13.24
C ALA A 89 -14.16 5.73 13.60
N ARG A 90 -14.50 5.78 14.89
CA ARG A 90 -15.62 6.60 15.35
C ARG A 90 -15.39 7.98 14.73
N PRO A 91 -16.34 8.54 13.97
CA PRO A 91 -16.12 9.84 13.37
C PRO A 91 -15.77 10.79 14.52
N GLY A 92 -14.55 11.32 14.49
CA GLY A 92 -14.18 12.41 15.37
C GLY A 92 -15.16 13.56 15.14
N SER A 93 -15.36 14.41 16.14
CA SER A 93 -16.11 15.65 15.94
C SER A 93 -15.56 16.37 14.71
N PRO A 94 -16.40 16.74 13.71
CA PRO A 94 -15.92 17.42 12.52
C PRO A 94 -15.16 18.67 12.94
N SER A 95 -14.00 18.92 12.33
CA SER A 95 -13.28 20.19 12.50
C SER A 95 -13.84 21.17 11.46
N PRO A 96 -14.74 22.09 11.83
CA PRO A 96 -15.36 22.99 10.87
C PRO A 96 -14.31 23.94 10.31
N ASP A 97 -13.37 24.39 11.14
CA ASP A 97 -12.27 25.28 10.77
C ASP A 97 -11.41 24.71 9.64
N ALA A 98 -11.07 23.42 9.68
CA ALA A 98 -10.30 22.78 8.63
C ALA A 98 -11.03 22.80 7.28
N ALA A 99 -12.33 22.54 7.29
CA ALA A 99 -13.17 22.58 6.09
C ALA A 99 -13.29 24.00 5.56
N LEU A 100 -13.53 24.98 6.43
CA LEU A 100 -13.63 26.39 6.06
C LEU A 100 -12.32 26.95 5.52
N ARG A 101 -11.16 26.56 6.08
CA ARG A 101 -9.84 26.94 5.55
C ARG A 101 -9.59 26.36 4.16
N MET A 102 -10.00 25.12 3.89
CA MET A 102 -9.92 24.54 2.55
C MET A 102 -10.83 25.29 1.57
N LEU A 103 -12.04 25.66 2.01
CA LEU A 103 -12.97 26.46 1.22
C LEU A 103 -12.40 27.85 0.92
N ALA A 104 -11.75 28.50 1.90
CA ALA A 104 -11.08 29.79 1.72
C ALA A 104 -9.97 29.74 0.67
N LEU A 105 -9.17 28.67 0.63
CA LEU A 105 -8.16 28.48 -0.42
C LEU A 105 -8.79 28.34 -1.81
N LEU A 106 -9.85 27.55 -1.93
CA LEU A 106 -10.58 27.38 -3.19
C LEU A 106 -11.21 28.69 -3.66
N GLN A 107 -11.68 29.52 -2.73
CA GLN A 107 -12.19 30.85 -3.03
C GLN A 107 -11.07 31.81 -3.47
N HIS A 108 -9.98 31.88 -2.72
CA HIS A 108 -8.88 32.81 -3.00
C HIS A 108 -8.19 32.54 -4.34
N GLU A 109 -7.89 31.28 -4.64
CA GLU A 109 -7.19 30.91 -5.87
C GLU A 109 -8.14 30.69 -7.06
N GLY A 110 -9.38 30.26 -6.80
CA GLY A 110 -10.30 29.78 -7.83
C GLY A 110 -11.62 30.54 -7.95
N ARG A 111 -11.93 31.49 -7.06
CA ARG A 111 -13.23 32.19 -6.98
C ARG A 111 -14.44 31.23 -6.97
N LEU A 112 -14.28 30.08 -6.32
CA LEU A 112 -15.27 29.01 -6.34
C LEU A 112 -16.63 29.44 -5.81
N ILE A 113 -16.67 30.17 -4.69
CA ILE A 113 -17.92 30.59 -4.06
C ILE A 113 -18.59 31.64 -4.95
N ASP A 114 -17.85 32.64 -5.42
CA ASP A 114 -18.39 33.66 -6.32
C ASP A 114 -19.02 33.03 -7.56
N PHE A 115 -18.37 32.02 -8.14
CA PHE A 115 -18.89 31.33 -9.31
C PHE A 115 -20.17 30.54 -9.03
N LEU A 116 -20.28 29.90 -7.87
CA LEU A 116 -21.46 29.10 -7.50
C LEU A 116 -22.66 29.95 -7.07
N GLU A 117 -22.40 31.13 -6.49
CA GLU A 117 -23.45 32.08 -6.08
C GLU A 117 -23.91 32.99 -7.22
N GLU A 118 -23.18 33.06 -8.33
CA GLU A 118 -23.57 33.79 -9.53
C GLU A 118 -24.72 33.09 -10.28
N ASP A 119 -25.79 33.83 -10.59
CA ASP A 119 -26.83 33.33 -11.49
C ASP A 119 -26.34 33.37 -12.95
N ILE A 120 -25.98 32.20 -13.47
CA ILE A 120 -25.45 32.10 -14.82
C ILE A 120 -26.50 31.94 -15.92
N ALA A 121 -27.80 31.93 -15.59
CA ALA A 121 -28.86 31.60 -16.55
C ALA A 121 -28.94 32.58 -17.74
N ALA A 122 -28.47 33.82 -17.57
CA ALA A 122 -28.48 34.84 -18.60
C ALA A 122 -27.25 34.83 -19.53
N TYR A 123 -26.20 34.08 -19.20
CA TYR A 123 -24.97 34.03 -20.01
C TYR A 123 -25.04 32.93 -21.07
N ASP A 124 -24.39 33.16 -22.20
CA ASP A 124 -24.19 32.13 -23.21
C ASP A 124 -22.99 31.20 -22.88
N ASP A 125 -22.91 30.07 -23.58
CA ASP A 125 -21.85 29.08 -23.39
C ASP A 125 -20.43 29.65 -23.60
N ALA A 126 -20.28 30.66 -24.47
CA ALA A 126 -18.99 31.26 -24.76
C ALA A 126 -18.54 32.17 -23.60
N GLN A 127 -19.45 32.93 -23.02
CA GLN A 127 -19.23 33.76 -21.84
C GLN A 127 -18.91 32.91 -20.62
N VAL A 128 -19.71 31.87 -20.35
CA VAL A 128 -19.45 30.94 -19.25
C VAL A 128 -18.12 30.23 -19.45
N GLY A 129 -17.87 29.73 -20.67
CA GLY A 129 -16.61 29.05 -21.01
C GLY A 129 -15.38 29.96 -20.90
N ALA A 130 -15.51 31.26 -21.14
CA ALA A 130 -14.43 32.22 -20.96
C ALA A 130 -14.05 32.38 -19.47
N ALA A 131 -15.05 32.48 -18.59
CA ALA A 131 -14.83 32.65 -17.15
C ALA A 131 -14.41 31.35 -16.44
N VAL A 132 -15.04 30.22 -16.76
CA VAL A 132 -14.83 28.94 -16.06
C VAL A 132 -13.41 28.41 -16.17
N ARG A 133 -12.68 28.72 -17.25
CA ARG A 133 -11.33 28.18 -17.43
C ARG A 133 -10.36 28.60 -16.32
N SER A 134 -10.38 29.88 -15.93
CA SER A 134 -9.52 30.39 -14.86
C SER A 134 -9.96 29.89 -13.49
N ILE A 135 -11.27 29.86 -13.22
CA ILE A 135 -11.88 29.30 -12.00
C ILE A 135 -11.46 27.84 -11.81
N HIS A 136 -11.62 27.03 -12.88
CA HIS A 136 -11.24 25.62 -12.90
C HIS A 136 -9.73 25.44 -12.67
N GLU A 137 -8.88 26.24 -13.33
CA GLU A 137 -7.43 26.18 -13.15
C GLU A 137 -7.03 26.46 -11.69
N GLY A 138 -7.57 27.52 -11.08
CA GLY A 138 -7.34 27.87 -9.69
C GLY A 138 -7.79 26.78 -8.70
N CYS A 139 -9.02 26.28 -8.85
CA CYS A 139 -9.53 25.19 -8.01
C CYS A 139 -8.70 23.91 -8.17
N ARG A 140 -8.29 23.58 -9.40
CA ARG A 140 -7.46 22.40 -9.70
C ARG A 140 -6.07 22.52 -9.06
N LYS A 141 -5.48 23.72 -9.07
CA LYS A 141 -4.19 23.99 -8.42
C LYS A 141 -4.28 23.72 -6.92
N VAL A 142 -5.28 24.29 -6.24
CA VAL A 142 -5.50 24.07 -4.80
C VAL A 142 -5.67 22.59 -4.49
N LEU A 143 -6.52 21.87 -5.25
CA LEU A 143 -6.72 20.43 -5.04
C LEU A 143 -5.40 19.67 -5.17
N ARG A 144 -4.60 19.91 -6.21
CA ARG A 144 -3.33 19.21 -6.42
C ARG A 144 -2.30 19.46 -5.33
N GLU A 145 -2.23 20.68 -4.81
CA GLU A 145 -1.28 21.07 -3.77
C GLU A 145 -1.69 20.56 -2.38
N ARG A 146 -3.00 20.57 -2.10
CA ARG A 146 -3.54 20.29 -0.75
C ARG A 146 -4.07 18.88 -0.58
N VAL A 147 -4.58 18.25 -1.63
CA VAL A 147 -5.22 16.93 -1.60
C VAL A 147 -4.73 16.05 -2.75
N GLN A 148 -3.84 15.11 -2.45
CA GLN A 148 -3.41 14.13 -3.43
C GLN A 148 -4.48 13.04 -3.58
N LEU A 149 -5.12 13.00 -4.75
CA LEU A 149 -6.19 12.07 -5.08
C LEU A 149 -5.68 10.94 -5.99
N GLN A 150 -6.20 9.74 -5.77
CA GLN A 150 -6.04 8.58 -6.65
C GLN A 150 -7.41 7.99 -6.97
N ARG A 151 -7.51 7.24 -8.08
CA ARG A 151 -8.73 6.52 -8.41
C ARG A 151 -8.91 5.35 -7.46
N VAL A 152 -10.17 5.05 -7.09
CA VAL A 152 -10.48 3.89 -6.25
C VAL A 152 -10.38 2.60 -7.07
N ILE A 153 -10.83 2.66 -8.32
CA ILE A 153 -10.70 1.62 -9.35
C ILE A 153 -9.85 2.20 -10.49
N GLU A 154 -8.72 1.56 -10.81
CA GLU A 154 -7.70 2.11 -11.72
C GLU A 154 -8.07 2.03 -13.21
N GLN A 155 -9.00 1.16 -13.61
CA GLN A 155 -9.46 0.97 -14.99
C GLN A 155 -10.26 2.18 -15.47
N ASP A 156 -10.13 2.58 -16.73
CA ASP A 156 -10.80 3.78 -17.26
C ASP A 156 -12.33 3.74 -17.13
N ASP A 157 -12.94 4.92 -17.07
CA ASP A 157 -14.40 5.05 -17.13
C ASP A 157 -14.88 4.45 -18.48
N GLY A 158 -15.90 3.58 -18.43
CA GLY A 158 -16.35 2.77 -19.55
C GLY A 158 -15.75 1.36 -19.63
N ALA A 159 -14.74 1.02 -18.81
CA ALA A 159 -14.18 -0.32 -18.77
C ALA A 159 -15.16 -1.33 -18.14
N ILE A 160 -15.08 -2.59 -18.57
CA ILE A 160 -15.79 -3.69 -17.90
C ILE A 160 -15.01 -4.10 -16.66
N VAL A 161 -15.68 -4.07 -15.51
CA VAL A 161 -15.11 -4.41 -14.20
C VAL A 161 -15.93 -5.49 -13.51
N ASP A 162 -15.24 -6.34 -12.76
CA ASP A 162 -15.85 -7.32 -11.88
C ASP A 162 -15.89 -6.76 -10.45
N VAL A 163 -17.05 -6.81 -9.81
CA VAL A 163 -17.26 -6.44 -8.41
C VAL A 163 -17.35 -7.73 -7.60
N PRO A 164 -16.34 -8.06 -6.78
CA PRO A 164 -16.29 -9.33 -6.07
C PRO A 164 -17.36 -9.42 -4.97
N ALA A 165 -17.65 -10.65 -4.54
CA ALA A 165 -18.41 -10.85 -3.31
C ALA A 165 -17.68 -10.23 -2.11
N GLY A 166 -18.42 -9.58 -1.21
CA GLY A 166 -17.85 -8.91 -0.04
C GLY A 166 -17.15 -7.58 -0.32
N PHE A 167 -17.45 -6.91 -1.44
CA PHE A 167 -16.93 -5.56 -1.71
C PHE A 167 -17.37 -4.55 -0.62
N ASP A 168 -16.54 -3.53 -0.39
CA ASP A 168 -16.85 -2.45 0.55
C ASP A 168 -17.77 -1.40 -0.09
N PRO A 169 -19.03 -1.23 0.39
CA PRO A 169 -19.97 -0.26 -0.16
C PRO A 169 -19.55 1.20 0.06
N ALA A 170 -18.58 1.47 0.94
CA ALA A 170 -17.98 2.80 1.07
C ALA A 170 -17.03 3.14 -0.10
N THR A 171 -16.56 2.12 -0.83
CA THR A 171 -15.60 2.29 -1.95
C THR A 171 -16.22 2.03 -3.31
N ILE A 172 -17.19 1.11 -3.39
CA ILE A 172 -17.85 0.74 -4.65
C ILE A 172 -19.35 0.87 -4.46
N ARG A 173 -19.98 1.74 -5.26
CA ARG A 173 -21.44 1.85 -5.34
C ARG A 173 -21.93 1.13 -6.60
N VAL A 174 -22.62 0.01 -6.43
CA VAL A 174 -23.28 -0.68 -7.54
C VAL A 174 -24.62 0.02 -7.83
N THR A 175 -24.89 0.32 -9.09
CA THR A 175 -26.11 1.01 -9.55
C THR A 175 -26.73 0.27 -10.75
N GLY A 176 -27.99 0.57 -11.08
CA GLY A 176 -28.74 -0.09 -12.15
C GLY A 176 -29.65 -1.20 -11.64
N ASN A 177 -29.94 -2.20 -12.49
CA ASN A 177 -30.81 -3.32 -12.14
C ASN A 177 -30.02 -4.40 -11.37
N VAL A 178 -29.77 -4.15 -10.09
CA VAL A 178 -29.01 -5.06 -9.23
C VAL A 178 -29.92 -6.20 -8.75
N THR A 179 -29.85 -7.34 -9.42
CA THR A 179 -30.55 -8.57 -9.03
C THR A 179 -29.57 -9.67 -8.68
N GLY A 180 -29.84 -10.43 -7.61
CA GLY A 180 -28.99 -11.51 -7.14
C GLY A 180 -27.90 -11.05 -6.17
N ALA A 181 -26.95 -11.95 -5.89
CA ALA A 181 -25.80 -11.70 -5.02
C ALA A 181 -24.52 -11.51 -5.87
N PRO A 182 -23.53 -10.74 -5.39
CA PRO A 182 -22.24 -10.65 -6.06
C PRO A 182 -21.57 -12.04 -6.17
N PRO A 183 -20.63 -12.23 -7.11
CA PRO A 183 -19.96 -11.20 -7.91
C PRO A 183 -20.85 -10.58 -8.99
N PHE A 184 -20.71 -9.26 -9.17
CA PHE A 184 -21.35 -8.54 -10.27
C PHE A 184 -20.34 -8.24 -11.37
N ARG A 185 -20.83 -8.09 -12.59
CA ARG A 185 -20.03 -7.60 -13.71
C ARG A 185 -20.76 -6.43 -14.35
N GLY A 186 -20.06 -5.34 -14.57
CA GLY A 186 -20.67 -4.12 -15.10
C GLY A 186 -19.66 -3.19 -15.74
N THR A 187 -20.17 -2.09 -16.26
CA THR A 187 -19.36 -1.01 -16.82
C THR A 187 -19.05 0.00 -15.72
N LEU A 188 -17.78 0.35 -15.57
CA LEU A 188 -17.34 1.36 -14.61
C LEU A 188 -17.79 2.74 -15.09
N GLN A 189 -18.76 3.36 -14.40
CA GLN A 189 -19.23 4.70 -14.76
C GLN A 189 -18.29 5.80 -14.29
N HIS A 190 -17.67 5.62 -13.12
CA HIS A 190 -16.68 6.53 -12.54
C HIS A 190 -15.78 5.74 -11.59
N GLY A 191 -14.46 5.87 -11.75
CA GLY A 191 -13.48 5.17 -10.92
C GLY A 191 -13.39 5.62 -9.45
N GLY A 192 -14.17 6.62 -9.06
CA GLY A 192 -14.12 7.21 -7.72
C GLY A 192 -12.83 7.99 -7.46
N TRP A 193 -12.77 8.64 -6.31
CA TRP A 193 -11.59 9.33 -5.82
C TRP A 193 -11.30 8.95 -4.37
N ARG A 194 -10.03 8.66 -4.09
CA ARG A 194 -9.49 8.42 -2.76
C ARG A 194 -8.44 9.47 -2.46
N ALA A 195 -8.60 10.17 -1.34
CA ALA A 195 -7.53 10.99 -0.79
C ALA A 195 -6.42 10.09 -0.23
N VAL A 196 -5.19 10.33 -0.67
CA VAL A 196 -3.98 9.60 -0.27
C VAL A 196 -3.13 10.46 0.65
N LYS A 197 -3.14 11.78 0.44
CA LYS A 197 -2.45 12.76 1.28
C LYS A 197 -3.28 14.03 1.36
N ILE A 198 -3.37 14.59 2.56
CA ILE A 198 -4.04 15.87 2.83
C ILE A 198 -3.04 16.78 3.57
N THR A 199 -2.87 17.99 3.07
CA THR A 199 -2.05 19.04 3.68
C THR A 199 -2.92 20.29 3.85
N LEU A 200 -3.44 20.50 5.05
CA LEU A 200 -4.27 21.66 5.35
C LEU A 200 -3.39 22.85 5.79
N PRO A 201 -3.74 24.09 5.39
CA PRO A 201 -3.07 25.27 5.91
C PRO A 201 -3.43 25.48 7.39
N GLU A 202 -2.45 25.88 8.19
CA GLU A 202 -2.69 26.47 9.50
C GLU A 202 -2.94 27.96 9.32
N SER A 203 -4.01 28.50 9.91
CA SER A 203 -4.26 29.94 9.94
C SER A 203 -4.65 30.38 11.35
N ALA A 204 -4.11 31.52 11.77
CA ALA A 204 -4.42 32.19 13.03
C ALA A 204 -5.66 33.10 12.92
N THR A 205 -6.24 33.25 11.72
CA THR A 205 -7.45 34.06 11.50
C THR A 205 -8.71 33.27 11.80
N ASP A 206 -9.80 33.99 12.08
CA ASP A 206 -11.14 33.41 12.23
C ASP A 206 -11.52 32.65 10.95
N ALA A 207 -11.72 31.34 11.07
CA ALA A 207 -12.05 30.47 9.94
C ALA A 207 -13.47 30.73 9.41
N ALA A 208 -14.35 31.37 10.18
CA ALA A 208 -15.68 31.75 9.72
C ALA A 208 -15.65 32.81 8.61
N ILE A 209 -14.58 33.60 8.53
CA ILE A 209 -14.36 34.58 7.46
C ILE A 209 -13.61 33.90 6.31
N VAL A 210 -14.37 33.38 5.35
CA VAL A 210 -13.84 32.61 4.21
C VAL A 210 -13.16 33.51 3.16
N ALA A 211 -13.70 34.72 2.96
CA ALA A 211 -13.08 35.78 2.17
C ALA A 211 -13.38 37.14 2.83
N PRO A 212 -12.39 38.02 3.01
CA PRO A 212 -12.61 39.36 3.55
C PRO A 212 -13.35 40.25 2.54
N ALA A 213 -14.07 41.25 3.03
CA ALA A 213 -14.58 42.32 2.18
C ALA A 213 -13.43 43.22 1.71
N GLU A 214 -13.38 43.52 0.42
CA GLU A 214 -12.41 44.43 -0.17
C GLU A 214 -13.06 45.80 -0.39
N VAL A 215 -12.42 46.85 0.12
CA VAL A 215 -12.90 48.24 0.02
C VAL A 215 -11.78 49.10 -0.54
N GLU A 216 -12.01 49.70 -1.71
CA GLU A 216 -11.11 50.68 -2.30
C GLU A 216 -11.34 52.05 -1.63
N ILE A 217 -10.26 52.69 -1.17
CA ILE A 217 -10.31 54.03 -0.57
C ILE A 217 -9.97 55.07 -1.63
N SER A 218 -10.84 56.09 -1.75
CA SER A 218 -10.68 57.26 -2.64
C SER A 218 -10.02 58.44 -1.95
#